data_AF-A0A1V6HLH1-F1
#
_entry.id   AF-A0A1V6HLH1-F1
#
_cell.length_a   1.000
_cell.length_b   1.000
_cell.length_c   1.000
_cell.angle_alpha   90.00
_cell.angle_beta   90.00
_cell.angle_gamma   90.00
#
_symmetry.space_group_name_H-M   'P 1'
#
loop_
_entity.id
_entity.type
_entity.pdbx_description
1 polymer ?
#
loop_
_entity_poly.entity_id
_entity_poly.type
_entity_poly.pdbx_seq_one_letter_code
_entity_poly.pdbx_strand_id
1 'polypeptide(L)'
;MIFALSFSVVSFYLLLSLDAHWFSTMWAALVFTDVAQTGTAFLAVVAGLLVARGRLAGFLNENHLHALGKMLFAWTGFWAYIYFCQYLLIWYANIPEETVYFLRRTTESWLPHLLVVTLLKFVIPFLLLLPRAAKRNPRILVPTAMLLLLGQFMELYVMVGPALGHGAEPAPGHLPGVELLVTLGFLGLFTLVWGWSLARHEAVPLKEPALAACLDYHS
;
A
#
# COMPACT_ATOMS: atom_id res chain seq x y z
N MET A 1 -5.37 20.92 3.55
CA MET A 1 -6.53 21.00 2.63
C MET A 1 -6.13 20.86 1.18
N ILE A 2 -5.15 21.64 0.67
CA ILE A 2 -4.72 21.57 -0.74
C ILE A 2 -4.32 20.15 -1.17
N PHE A 3 -3.48 19.47 -0.37
CA PHE A 3 -3.07 18.09 -0.66
C PHE A 3 -4.25 17.13 -0.82
N ALA A 4 -5.22 17.17 0.09
CA ALA A 4 -6.37 16.26 0.04
C ALA A 4 -7.23 16.49 -1.21
N LEU A 5 -7.45 17.75 -1.59
CA LEU A 5 -8.22 18.11 -2.79
C LEU A 5 -7.47 17.71 -4.06
N SER A 6 -6.18 18.06 -4.18
CA SER A 6 -5.39 17.71 -5.37
C SER A 6 -5.24 16.19 -5.50
N PHE A 7 -5.01 15.49 -4.40
CA PHE A 7 -4.92 14.03 -4.38
C PHE A 7 -6.24 13.37 -4.80
N SER A 8 -7.38 13.88 -4.33
CA SER A 8 -8.69 13.35 -4.74
C SER A 8 -8.91 13.51 -6.25
N VAL A 9 -8.61 14.70 -6.79
CA VAL A 9 -8.72 14.97 -8.24
C VAL A 9 -7.81 14.03 -9.04
N VAL A 10 -6.55 13.84 -8.62
CA VAL A 10 -5.62 12.92 -9.28
C VAL A 10 -6.10 11.47 -9.20
N SER A 11 -6.62 11.04 -8.05
CA SER A 11 -7.15 9.68 -7.85
C SER A 11 -8.34 9.41 -8.77
N PHE A 12 -9.21 10.40 -8.95
CA PHE A 12 -10.32 10.31 -9.88
C PHE A 12 -9.84 10.32 -11.33
N TYR A 13 -8.91 11.21 -11.67
CA TYR A 13 -8.43 11.34 -13.04
C TYR A 13 -7.64 10.12 -13.52
N LEU A 14 -6.79 9.51 -12.67
CA LEU A 14 -5.94 8.40 -13.08
C LEU A 14 -6.59 7.03 -12.95
N LEU A 15 -7.45 6.83 -11.95
CA LEU A 15 -7.98 5.50 -11.64
C LEU A 15 -9.49 5.42 -11.83
N LEU A 16 -10.26 6.38 -11.32
CA LEU A 16 -11.73 6.33 -11.43
C LEU A 16 -12.20 6.51 -12.89
N SER A 17 -11.52 7.37 -13.64
CA SER A 17 -11.86 7.70 -15.04
C SER A 17 -11.80 6.52 -16.01
N LEU A 18 -11.15 5.43 -15.61
CA LEU A 18 -11.10 4.18 -16.37
C LEU A 18 -12.49 3.57 -16.59
N ASP A 19 -13.41 3.78 -15.66
CA ASP A 19 -14.82 3.40 -15.77
C ASP A 19 -15.70 4.65 -15.65
N ALA A 20 -15.90 5.38 -16.76
CA ALA A 20 -16.59 6.67 -16.79
C ALA A 20 -18.06 6.66 -16.28
N HIS A 21 -18.70 5.49 -16.25
CA HIS A 21 -20.08 5.32 -15.76
C HIS A 21 -20.16 4.97 -14.27
N TRP A 22 -19.01 4.78 -13.61
CA TRP A 22 -18.94 4.39 -12.21
C TRP A 22 -18.37 5.51 -11.34
N PHE A 23 -18.91 5.69 -10.14
CA PHE A 23 -18.40 6.65 -9.17
C PHE A 23 -18.51 6.10 -7.75
N SER A 24 -17.65 6.58 -6.86
CA SER A 24 -17.73 6.31 -5.42
C SER A 24 -17.07 7.44 -4.64
N THR A 25 -17.77 7.96 -3.63
CA THR A 25 -17.24 9.00 -2.74
C THR A 25 -16.10 8.48 -1.86
N MET A 26 -16.05 7.17 -1.62
CA MET A 26 -15.04 6.50 -0.78
C MET A 26 -13.74 6.22 -1.54
N TRP A 27 -13.75 6.36 -2.88
CA TRP A 27 -12.61 6.05 -3.74
C TRP A 27 -11.33 6.80 -3.37
N ALA A 28 -11.42 8.11 -3.16
CA ALA A 28 -10.26 8.92 -2.79
C ALA A 28 -9.68 8.49 -1.42
N ALA A 29 -10.53 8.06 -0.49
CA ALA A 29 -10.10 7.57 0.81
C ALA A 29 -9.40 6.21 0.71
N LEU A 30 -9.85 5.33 -0.19
CA LEU A 30 -9.19 4.06 -0.49
C LEU A 30 -7.78 4.30 -1.05
N VAL A 31 -7.67 5.09 -2.12
CA VAL A 31 -6.37 5.39 -2.76
C VAL A 31 -5.43 6.12 -1.80
N PHE A 32 -5.95 6.97 -0.91
CA PHE A 32 -5.14 7.60 0.13
C PHE A 32 -4.57 6.58 1.12
N THR A 33 -5.41 5.64 1.54
CA THR A 33 -5.01 4.55 2.44
C THR A 33 -3.93 3.70 1.80
N ASP A 34 -4.04 3.41 0.52
CA ASP A 34 -3.05 2.66 -0.25
C ASP A 34 -1.69 3.35 -0.29
N VAL A 35 -1.67 4.65 -0.58
CA VAL A 35 -0.44 5.44 -0.60
C VAL A 35 0.19 5.52 0.80
N ALA A 36 -0.62 5.72 1.83
CA ALA A 36 -0.14 5.76 3.21
C ALA A 36 0.43 4.40 3.67
N GLN A 37 -0.25 3.29 3.35
CA GLN A 37 0.20 1.94 3.67
C GLN A 37 1.48 1.59 2.92
N THR A 38 1.54 1.86 1.61
CA THR A 38 2.69 1.56 0.75
C THR A 38 3.92 2.39 1.14
N GLY A 39 3.72 3.68 1.42
CA GLY A 39 4.80 4.56 1.91
C GLY A 39 5.36 4.10 3.25
N THR A 40 4.47 3.72 4.19
CA THR A 40 4.88 3.18 5.49
C THR A 40 5.58 1.83 5.33
N ALA A 41 5.11 0.96 4.43
CA ALA A 41 5.74 -0.32 4.14
C ALA A 41 7.15 -0.14 3.58
N PHE A 42 7.34 0.75 2.61
CA PHE A 42 8.66 1.08 2.07
C PHE A 42 9.61 1.60 3.17
N LEU A 43 9.14 2.51 4.02
CA LEU A 43 9.93 3.02 5.14
C LEU A 43 10.29 1.91 6.14
N ALA A 44 9.36 1.01 6.45
CA ALA A 44 9.61 -0.14 7.31
C ALA A 44 10.65 -1.11 6.72
N VAL A 45 10.64 -1.33 5.39
CA VAL A 45 11.68 -2.10 4.70
C VAL A 45 13.04 -1.43 4.85
N VAL A 46 13.15 -0.14 4.53
CA VAL A 46 14.42 0.60 4.61
C VAL A 46 14.95 0.62 6.04
N ALA A 47 14.12 1.02 7.00
CA ALA A 47 14.50 1.09 8.41
C ALA A 47 14.90 -0.30 8.95
N GLY A 48 14.12 -1.34 8.63
CA GLY A 48 14.43 -2.71 9.03
C GLY A 48 15.76 -3.21 8.46
N LEU A 49 16.05 -2.90 7.19
CA LEU A 49 17.33 -3.26 6.56
C LEU A 49 18.53 -2.49 7.16
N LEU A 50 18.35 -1.22 7.52
CA LEU A 50 19.39 -0.43 8.18
C LEU A 50 19.71 -0.99 9.57
N VAL A 51 18.69 -1.27 10.39
CA VAL A 51 18.88 -1.91 11.71
C VAL A 51 19.52 -3.28 11.57
N ALA A 52 19.05 -4.12 10.64
CA ALA A 52 19.60 -5.46 10.44
C ALA A 52 21.08 -5.45 10.02
N ARG A 53 21.54 -4.40 9.33
CA ARG A 53 22.94 -4.20 8.93
C ARG A 53 23.77 -3.40 9.93
N GLY A 54 23.20 -3.02 11.08
CA GLY A 54 23.87 -2.17 12.08
C GLY A 54 24.22 -0.76 11.58
N ARG A 55 23.59 -0.30 10.48
CA ARG A 55 23.78 1.07 9.96
C ARG A 55 22.89 2.03 10.75
N LEU A 56 23.42 3.23 11.04
CA LEU A 56 22.78 4.21 11.92
C LEU A 56 22.59 3.71 13.36
N ALA A 57 23.49 2.84 13.83
CA ALA A 57 23.54 2.42 15.23
C ALA A 57 23.62 3.67 16.14
N GLY A 58 22.77 3.72 17.15
CA GLY A 58 22.58 4.88 18.02
C GLY A 58 21.41 5.78 17.62
N PHE A 59 21.10 5.91 16.32
CA PHE A 59 19.98 6.74 15.84
C PHE A 59 18.70 5.94 15.59
N LEU A 60 18.83 4.70 15.12
CA LEU A 60 17.70 3.82 14.82
C LEU A 60 17.78 2.57 15.69
N ASN A 61 16.71 2.28 16.41
CA ASN A 61 16.63 1.14 17.35
C ASN A 61 15.34 0.32 17.11
N GLU A 62 15.20 -0.79 17.84
CA GLU A 62 14.02 -1.65 17.75
C GLU A 62 12.71 -0.95 18.16
N ASN A 63 12.76 0.09 19.00
CA ASN A 63 11.58 0.84 19.40
C ASN A 63 11.03 1.67 18.22
N HIS A 64 11.92 2.23 17.41
CA HIS A 64 11.54 2.90 16.16
C HIS A 64 10.90 1.90 15.17
N LEU A 65 11.47 0.69 15.06
CA LEU A 65 10.84 -0.38 14.26
C LEU A 65 9.47 -0.78 14.81
N HIS A 66 9.32 -0.85 16.13
CA HIS A 66 8.04 -1.11 16.77
C HIS A 66 7.01 -0.03 16.43
N ALA A 67 7.38 1.24 16.47
CA ALA A 67 6.50 2.35 16.09
C ALA A 67 6.06 2.24 14.62
N LEU A 68 7.00 1.98 13.69
CA LEU A 68 6.69 1.74 12.28
C LEU A 68 5.80 0.51 12.09
N GLY A 69 6.07 -0.58 12.78
CA GLY A 69 5.25 -1.80 12.73
C GLY A 69 3.84 -1.60 13.30
N LYS A 70 3.66 -0.75 14.32
CA LYS A 70 2.33 -0.36 14.81
C LYS A 70 1.58 0.46 13.76
N MET A 71 2.26 1.42 13.13
CA MET A 71 1.66 2.26 12.09
C MET A 71 1.27 1.42 10.86
N LEU A 72 2.15 0.52 10.41
CA LEU A 72 1.88 -0.39 9.30
C LEU A 72 0.71 -1.35 9.60
N PHE A 73 0.64 -1.87 10.83
CA PHE A 73 -0.49 -2.68 11.28
C PHE A 73 -1.80 -1.88 11.32
N ALA A 74 -1.76 -0.63 11.78
CA ALA A 74 -2.92 0.25 11.79
C ALA A 74 -3.42 0.54 10.36
N TRP A 75 -2.52 0.84 9.43
CA TRP A 75 -2.87 1.02 8.02
C TRP A 75 -3.45 -0.24 7.38
N THR A 76 -2.95 -1.42 7.76
CA THR A 76 -3.47 -2.72 7.30
C THR A 76 -4.92 -2.92 7.74
N GLY A 77 -5.25 -2.63 9.00
CA GLY A 77 -6.62 -2.68 9.49
C GLY A 77 -7.51 -1.58 8.88
N PHE A 78 -6.97 -0.38 8.70
CA PHE A 78 -7.70 0.74 8.11
C PHE A 78 -8.03 0.50 6.63
N TRP A 79 -7.10 -0.06 5.86
CA TRP A 79 -7.34 -0.50 4.48
C TRP A 79 -8.48 -1.50 4.41
N ALA A 80 -8.43 -2.55 5.23
CA ALA A 80 -9.47 -3.57 5.26
C ALA A 80 -10.83 -2.98 5.64
N TYR A 81 -10.87 -2.04 6.59
CA TYR A 81 -12.09 -1.31 6.94
C TYR A 81 -12.64 -0.52 5.75
N ILE A 82 -11.82 0.31 5.09
CA ILE A 82 -12.27 1.16 3.98
C ILE A 82 -12.75 0.30 2.81
N TYR A 83 -11.96 -0.71 2.43
CA TYR A 83 -12.27 -1.61 1.33
C TYR A 83 -13.56 -2.39 1.59
N PHE A 84 -13.71 -2.92 2.81
CA PHE A 84 -14.91 -3.67 3.21
C PHE A 84 -16.15 -2.78 3.26
N CYS A 85 -16.07 -1.58 3.83
CA CYS A 85 -17.19 -0.65 3.87
C CYS A 85 -17.64 -0.24 2.46
N GLN A 86 -16.70 0.03 1.56
CA GLN A 86 -17.03 0.34 0.17
C GLN A 86 -17.76 -0.83 -0.51
N TYR A 87 -17.25 -2.05 -0.36
CA TYR A 87 -17.90 -3.25 -0.89
C TYR A 87 -19.29 -3.47 -0.30
N LEU A 88 -19.41 -3.42 1.03
CA LEU A 88 -20.65 -3.68 1.76
C LEU A 88 -21.74 -2.70 1.37
N LEU A 89 -21.44 -1.40 1.26
CA LEU A 89 -22.42 -0.38 0.92
C LEU A 89 -22.94 -0.56 -0.51
N ILE A 90 -22.05 -0.82 -1.47
CA ILE A 90 -22.44 -1.05 -2.87
C ILE A 90 -23.25 -2.34 -3.00
N TRP A 91 -22.84 -3.41 -2.31
CA TRP A 91 -23.56 -4.67 -2.30
C TRP A 91 -24.94 -4.56 -1.64
N TYR A 92 -25.04 -3.82 -0.53
CA TYR A 92 -26.30 -3.66 0.21
C TYR A 92 -27.30 -2.75 -0.51
N ALA A 93 -26.84 -1.64 -1.10
CA ALA A 93 -27.70 -0.73 -1.86
C ALA A 93 -28.14 -1.33 -3.20
N ASN A 94 -27.30 -2.19 -3.80
CA ASN A 94 -27.54 -2.92 -5.03
C ASN A 94 -28.04 -2.04 -6.20
N ILE A 95 -27.44 -0.85 -6.35
CA ILE A 95 -27.74 0.08 -7.44
C ILE A 95 -27.00 -0.42 -8.71
N PRO A 96 -27.69 -0.63 -9.85
CA PRO A 96 -27.08 -1.21 -11.05
C PRO A 96 -25.82 -0.49 -11.52
N GLU A 97 -25.81 0.84 -11.51
CA GLU A 97 -24.69 1.65 -11.96
C GLU A 97 -23.43 1.44 -11.12
N GLU A 98 -23.56 1.22 -9.81
CA GLU A 98 -22.43 1.07 -8.89
C GLU A 98 -21.96 -0.39 -8.76
N THR A 99 -22.88 -1.34 -8.88
CA THR A 99 -22.62 -2.78 -8.68
C THR A 99 -21.79 -3.39 -9.79
N VAL A 100 -21.85 -2.85 -11.02
CA VAL A 100 -21.08 -3.33 -12.18
C VAL A 100 -19.57 -3.40 -11.89
N TYR A 101 -19.03 -2.47 -11.10
CA TYR A 101 -17.61 -2.44 -10.75
C TYR A 101 -17.16 -3.71 -10.02
N PHE A 102 -17.91 -4.11 -8.99
CA PHE A 102 -17.60 -5.32 -8.21
C PHE A 102 -18.03 -6.59 -8.94
N LEU A 103 -19.10 -6.54 -9.75
CA LEU A 103 -19.53 -7.68 -10.55
C LEU A 103 -18.39 -8.12 -11.48
N ARG A 104 -17.83 -7.20 -12.29
CA ARG A 104 -16.68 -7.47 -13.17
C ARG A 104 -15.44 -8.04 -12.47
N ARG A 105 -15.29 -7.76 -11.17
CA ARG A 105 -14.15 -8.18 -10.33
C ARG A 105 -14.43 -9.43 -9.48
N THR A 106 -15.68 -9.87 -9.43
CA THR A 106 -16.12 -11.06 -8.70
C THR A 106 -16.58 -12.19 -9.64
N THR A 107 -16.82 -11.88 -10.91
CA THR A 107 -17.11 -12.87 -11.95
C THR A 107 -15.85 -13.32 -12.69
N GLU A 108 -15.93 -14.51 -13.29
CA GLU A 108 -14.92 -15.07 -14.19
C GLU A 108 -13.51 -15.23 -13.57
N SER A 109 -12.48 -14.75 -14.26
CA SER A 109 -11.06 -14.94 -13.96
C SER A 109 -10.50 -13.97 -12.91
N TRP A 110 -11.29 -12.98 -12.46
CA TRP A 110 -10.84 -11.93 -11.53
C TRP A 110 -11.01 -12.28 -10.05
N LEU A 111 -11.95 -13.16 -9.71
CA LEU A 111 -12.19 -13.55 -8.33
C LEU A 111 -10.92 -14.09 -7.62
N PRO A 112 -10.09 -14.95 -8.24
CA PRO A 112 -8.83 -15.37 -7.62
C PRO A 112 -7.89 -14.20 -7.32
N HIS A 113 -7.82 -13.19 -8.19
CA HIS A 113 -6.95 -12.02 -8.02
C HIS A 113 -7.43 -11.16 -6.85
N LEU A 114 -8.74 -10.95 -6.73
CA LEU A 114 -9.37 -10.26 -5.61
C LEU A 114 -9.03 -10.94 -4.27
N LEU A 115 -9.17 -12.27 -4.21
CA LEU A 115 -8.86 -13.04 -3.02
C LEU A 115 -7.37 -12.96 -2.65
N VAL A 116 -6.48 -13.04 -3.65
CA VAL A 116 -5.03 -12.85 -3.45
C VAL A 116 -4.74 -11.46 -2.87
N VAL A 117 -5.38 -10.41 -3.36
CA VAL A 117 -5.24 -9.05 -2.80
C VAL A 117 -5.66 -9.02 -1.33
N THR A 118 -6.82 -9.59 -0.98
CA THR A 118 -7.27 -9.65 0.42
C THR A 118 -6.30 -10.42 1.31
N LEU A 119 -5.73 -11.52 0.82
CA LEU A 119 -4.74 -12.30 1.56
C LEU A 119 -3.44 -11.51 1.77
N LEU A 120 -2.94 -10.85 0.73
CA LEU A 120 -1.69 -10.11 0.75
C LEU A 120 -1.78 -8.78 1.50
N LYS A 121 -2.89 -8.05 1.37
CA LYS A 121 -3.04 -6.71 1.98
C LYS A 121 -3.62 -6.73 3.38
N PHE A 122 -4.31 -7.80 3.78
CA PHE A 122 -4.95 -7.88 5.08
C PHE A 122 -4.61 -9.15 5.85
N VAL A 123 -5.06 -10.33 5.40
CA VAL A 123 -5.04 -11.55 6.25
C VAL A 123 -3.64 -11.91 6.70
N ILE A 124 -2.68 -12.02 5.78
CA ILE A 124 -1.31 -12.42 6.09
C ILE A 124 -0.59 -11.34 6.91
N PRO A 125 -0.54 -10.05 6.49
CA PRO A 125 0.11 -9.01 7.28
C PRO A 125 -0.52 -8.81 8.66
N PHE A 126 -1.84 -8.90 8.77
CA PHE A 126 -2.55 -8.72 10.04
C PHE A 126 -2.16 -9.80 11.06
N LEU A 127 -2.12 -11.07 10.64
CA LEU A 127 -1.73 -12.18 11.50
C LEU A 127 -0.24 -12.12 11.86
N LEU A 128 0.64 -11.82 10.89
CA LEU A 128 2.08 -11.73 11.12
C LEU A 128 2.46 -10.56 12.02
N LEU A 129 1.78 -9.41 11.89
CA LEU A 129 2.02 -8.23 12.70
C LEU A 129 1.14 -8.20 13.97
N LEU A 130 0.40 -9.25 14.32
CA LEU A 130 -0.35 -9.27 15.57
C LEU A 130 0.58 -9.25 16.81
N PRO A 131 1.64 -10.09 16.89
CA PRO A 131 2.52 -10.13 18.05
C PRO A 131 3.42 -8.90 18.15
N ARG A 132 3.63 -8.40 19.38
CA ARG A 132 4.57 -7.29 19.64
C ARG A 132 5.99 -7.60 19.15
N ALA A 133 6.45 -8.84 19.34
CA ALA A 133 7.80 -9.26 18.94
C ALA A 133 8.01 -9.17 17.42
N ALA A 134 6.98 -9.45 16.62
CA ALA A 134 7.05 -9.38 15.16
C ALA A 134 7.33 -7.96 14.66
N LYS A 135 6.75 -6.94 15.32
CA LYS A 135 6.92 -5.52 14.97
C LYS A 135 8.32 -4.98 15.31
N ARG A 136 9.05 -5.63 16.21
CA ARG A 136 10.40 -5.24 16.64
C ARG A 136 11.51 -5.95 15.86
N ASN A 137 11.23 -7.15 15.36
CA ASN A 137 12.20 -7.98 14.68
C ASN A 137 12.26 -7.66 13.17
N PRO A 138 13.38 -7.13 12.65
CA PRO A 138 13.54 -6.87 11.22
C PRO A 138 13.28 -8.09 10.33
N ARG A 139 13.59 -9.30 10.84
CA ARG A 139 13.43 -10.56 10.08
C ARG A 139 11.97 -10.90 9.78
N ILE A 140 11.02 -10.34 10.54
CA ILE A 140 9.59 -10.54 10.33
C ILE A 140 8.96 -9.29 9.70
N LEU A 141 9.34 -8.10 10.19
CA LEU A 141 8.81 -6.83 9.70
C LEU A 141 9.14 -6.59 8.22
N VAL A 142 10.38 -6.85 7.79
CA VAL A 142 10.82 -6.57 6.40
C VAL A 142 10.08 -7.47 5.39
N PRO A 143 10.04 -8.82 5.55
CA PRO A 143 9.26 -9.66 4.62
C PRO A 143 7.78 -9.30 4.59
N THR A 144 7.19 -8.97 5.74
CA THR A 144 5.76 -8.58 5.80
C THR A 144 5.50 -7.25 5.08
N ALA A 145 6.40 -6.28 5.22
CA ALA A 145 6.31 -5.02 4.50
C ALA A 145 6.53 -5.20 2.99
N MET A 146 7.47 -6.06 2.57
CA MET A 146 7.63 -6.43 1.16
C MET A 146 6.39 -7.12 0.57
N LEU A 147 5.74 -7.98 1.37
CA LEU A 147 4.50 -8.64 1.00
C LEU A 147 3.36 -7.62 0.81
N LEU A 148 3.28 -6.57 1.64
CA LEU A 148 2.35 -5.47 1.45
C LEU A 148 2.63 -4.66 0.17
N LEU A 149 3.90 -4.41 -0.16
CA LEU A 149 4.27 -3.75 -1.42
C LEU A 149 3.84 -4.59 -2.64
N LEU A 150 3.99 -5.91 -2.57
CA LEU A 150 3.47 -6.82 -3.61
C LEU A 150 1.92 -6.80 -3.65
N GLY A 151 1.28 -6.77 -2.50
CA GLY A 151 -0.17 -6.62 -2.38
C GLY A 151 -0.68 -5.34 -3.04
N GLN A 152 0.05 -4.22 -2.89
CA GLN A 152 -0.27 -2.96 -3.56
C GLN A 152 -0.22 -3.08 -5.08
N PHE A 153 0.79 -3.75 -5.63
CA PHE A 153 0.87 -4.01 -7.07
C PHE A 153 -0.34 -4.83 -7.55
N MET A 154 -0.68 -5.90 -6.82
CA MET A 154 -1.81 -6.76 -7.17
C MET A 154 -3.15 -6.01 -7.08
N GLU A 155 -3.32 -5.12 -6.10
CA GLU A 155 -4.54 -4.33 -5.99
C GLU A 155 -4.68 -3.35 -7.15
N LEU A 156 -3.60 -2.63 -7.51
CA LEU A 156 -3.63 -1.75 -8.68
C LEU A 156 -3.94 -2.55 -9.96
N TYR A 157 -3.42 -3.78 -10.08
CA TYR A 157 -3.77 -4.66 -11.18
C TYR A 157 -5.27 -5.01 -11.21
N VAL A 158 -5.88 -5.32 -10.06
CA VAL A 158 -7.34 -5.57 -9.96
C VAL A 158 -8.17 -4.29 -10.15
N MET A 159 -7.65 -3.13 -9.77
CA MET A 159 -8.33 -1.84 -9.99
C MET A 159 -8.37 -1.49 -11.48
N VAL A 160 -7.26 -1.68 -12.22
CA VAL A 160 -7.11 -1.23 -13.62
C VAL A 160 -7.47 -2.32 -14.62
N GLY A 161 -7.02 -3.56 -14.40
CA GLY A 161 -7.08 -4.65 -15.37
C GLY A 161 -8.47 -4.93 -15.97
N PRO A 162 -9.53 -5.09 -15.17
CA PRO A 162 -10.88 -5.35 -15.68
C PRO A 162 -11.42 -4.22 -16.57
N ALA A 163 -11.00 -2.98 -16.34
CA ALA A 163 -11.45 -1.80 -17.09
C ALA A 163 -10.81 -1.70 -18.49
N LEU A 164 -9.78 -2.50 -18.80
CA LEU A 164 -9.16 -2.57 -20.12
C LEU A 164 -9.92 -3.47 -21.10
N GLY A 165 -11.08 -4.01 -20.69
CA GLY A 165 -11.96 -4.81 -21.54
C GLY A 165 -12.63 -4.01 -22.66
N HIS A 166 -13.22 -4.72 -23.63
CA HIS A 166 -13.95 -4.08 -24.73
C HIS A 166 -15.45 -4.08 -24.42
N GLY A 167 -16.04 -2.89 -24.28
CA GLY A 167 -17.49 -2.74 -24.08
C GLY A 167 -17.96 -3.09 -22.68
N ALA A 168 -18.91 -4.02 -22.56
CA ALA A 168 -19.48 -4.43 -21.27
C ALA A 168 -18.66 -5.53 -20.56
N GLU A 169 -17.86 -6.28 -21.31
CA GLU A 169 -17.12 -7.45 -20.84
C GLU A 169 -15.76 -7.06 -20.22
N PRO A 170 -15.40 -7.59 -19.04
CA PRO A 170 -14.08 -7.36 -18.47
C PRO A 170 -12.97 -7.99 -19.33
N ALA A 171 -11.78 -7.39 -19.34
CA ALA A 171 -10.61 -8.05 -19.93
C ALA A 171 -10.35 -9.38 -19.21
N PRO A 172 -9.92 -10.46 -19.89
CA PRO A 172 -9.57 -11.70 -19.21
C PRO A 172 -8.42 -11.47 -18.22
N GLY A 173 -8.59 -11.89 -16.96
CA GLY A 173 -7.53 -11.87 -15.96
C GLY A 173 -6.40 -12.81 -16.38
N HIS A 174 -5.21 -12.25 -16.56
CA HIS A 174 -4.00 -13.00 -16.88
C HIS A 174 -2.95 -12.79 -15.79
N LEU A 175 -1.89 -13.60 -15.80
CA LEU A 175 -0.75 -13.32 -14.92
C LEU A 175 -0.06 -12.03 -15.39
N PRO A 176 0.11 -11.02 -14.51
CA PRO A 176 0.56 -9.69 -14.90
C PRO A 176 2.09 -9.63 -15.09
N GLY A 177 2.62 -10.39 -16.06
CA GLY A 177 4.07 -10.51 -16.28
C GLY A 177 4.70 -9.23 -16.83
N VAL A 178 4.08 -8.62 -17.84
CA VAL A 178 4.58 -7.38 -18.47
C VAL A 178 4.41 -6.20 -17.52
N GLU A 179 3.27 -6.13 -16.85
CA GLU A 179 2.93 -5.12 -15.85
C GLU A 179 3.90 -5.17 -14.68
N LEU A 180 4.28 -6.38 -14.24
CA LEU A 180 5.28 -6.55 -13.19
C LEU A 180 6.66 -6.07 -13.67
N LEU A 181 7.08 -6.40 -14.89
CA LEU A 181 8.36 -5.93 -15.44
C LEU A 181 8.42 -4.40 -15.56
N VAL A 182 7.35 -3.78 -16.05
CA VAL A 182 7.25 -2.31 -16.12
C VAL A 182 7.30 -1.70 -14.71
N THR A 183 6.55 -2.28 -13.77
CA THR A 183 6.55 -1.85 -12.36
C THR A 183 7.94 -1.97 -11.74
N LEU A 184 8.65 -3.07 -11.98
CA LEU A 184 10.02 -3.28 -11.52
C LEU A 184 10.99 -2.28 -12.17
N GLY A 185 10.77 -1.91 -13.44
CA GLY A 185 11.52 -0.85 -14.12
C GLY A 185 11.37 0.50 -13.43
N PHE A 186 10.14 0.93 -13.13
CA PHE A 186 9.88 2.17 -12.39
C PHE A 186 10.35 2.11 -10.94
N LEU A 187 10.22 0.97 -10.26
CA LEU A 187 10.75 0.76 -8.92
C LEU A 187 12.29 0.84 -8.91
N GLY A 188 12.95 0.30 -9.94
CA GLY A 188 14.39 0.43 -10.16
C GLY A 188 14.80 1.90 -10.32
N LEU A 189 14.11 2.64 -11.19
CA LEU A 189 14.37 4.08 -11.36
C LEU A 189 14.14 4.87 -10.06
N PHE A 190 13.05 4.60 -9.35
CA PHE A 190 12.74 5.22 -8.07
C PHE A 190 13.84 4.96 -7.04
N THR A 191 14.26 3.71 -6.87
CA THR A 191 15.31 3.34 -5.91
C THR A 191 16.67 3.94 -6.28
N LEU A 192 16.97 4.09 -7.58
CA LEU A 192 18.17 4.78 -8.06
C LEU A 192 18.14 6.27 -7.70
N VAL A 193 17.06 6.98 -8.02
CA VAL A 193 16.92 8.42 -7.73
C VAL A 193 16.91 8.68 -6.22
N TRP A 194 16.17 7.86 -5.47
CA TRP A 194 16.13 7.93 -4.01
C TRP A 194 17.49 7.66 -3.38
N GLY A 195 18.20 6.61 -3.82
CA GLY A 195 19.55 6.30 -3.35
C GLY A 195 20.57 7.37 -3.71
N TRP A 196 20.47 7.95 -4.90
CA TRP A 196 21.29 9.08 -5.33
C TRP A 196 21.05 10.34 -4.48
N SER A 197 19.80 10.62 -4.13
CA SER A 197 19.46 11.71 -3.21
C SER A 197 20.04 11.48 -1.82
N LEU A 198 19.90 10.26 -1.27
CA LEU A 198 20.47 9.92 0.03
C LEU A 198 22.01 9.98 0.07
N ALA A 199 22.69 9.68 -1.04
CA ALA A 199 24.14 9.79 -1.11
C ALA A 199 24.65 11.24 -1.07
N ARG A 200 23.79 12.22 -1.37
CA ARG A 200 24.13 13.65 -1.43
C ARG A 200 23.78 14.42 -0.16
N HIS A 201 23.02 13.83 0.75
CA HIS A 201 22.54 14.48 1.97
C HIS A 201 22.88 13.65 3.21
N GLU A 202 23.05 14.32 4.34
CA GLU A 202 23.22 13.62 5.61
C GLU A 202 21.94 12.84 5.95
N ALA A 203 22.09 11.54 6.24
CA ALA A 203 20.95 10.66 6.52
C ALA A 203 20.22 11.01 7.83
N VAL A 204 20.86 11.76 8.73
CA VAL A 204 20.29 12.19 10.01
C VAL A 204 20.34 13.72 10.09
N PRO A 205 19.22 14.39 10.38
CA PRO A 205 19.21 15.84 10.54
C PRO A 205 19.78 16.23 11.92
N LEU A 206 21.11 16.45 11.99
CA LEU A 206 21.81 16.76 13.25
C LEU A 206 21.35 18.07 13.94
N LYS A 207 20.68 18.96 13.21
CA LYS A 207 20.20 20.27 13.71
C LYS A 207 18.74 20.26 14.14
N GLU A 208 18.09 19.11 14.13
CA GLU A 208 16.67 19.00 14.47
C GLU A 208 16.45 19.06 15.99
N PRO A 209 15.64 20.00 16.52
CA PRO A 209 15.40 20.14 17.96
C PRO A 209 14.77 18.89 18.59
N ALA A 210 13.98 18.12 17.83
CA ALA A 210 13.36 16.88 18.31
C ALA A 210 14.31 15.67 18.34
N LEU A 211 15.54 15.78 17.81
CA LEU A 211 16.44 14.64 17.65
C LEU A 211 16.76 13.95 18.99
N ALA A 212 17.04 14.72 20.04
CA ALA A 212 17.33 14.15 21.36
C ALA A 212 16.17 13.32 21.91
N ALA A 213 14.93 13.82 21.79
CA ALA A 213 13.74 13.09 22.22
C ALA A 213 13.49 11.80 21.41
N CYS A 214 13.85 11.80 20.12
CA CYS A 214 13.78 10.60 19.28
C CYS A 214 14.83 9.56 19.68
N LEU A 215 16.06 9.99 20.03
CA LEU A 215 17.11 9.07 20.49
C LEU A 215 16.73 8.36 21.79
N ASP A 216 16.09 9.09 22.71
CA ASP A 216 15.59 8.57 23.98
C ASP A 216 14.25 7.82 23.86
N TYR A 217 13.77 7.56 22.62
CA TYR A 217 12.49 6.91 22.40
C TYR A 217 12.51 5.41 22.76
N HIS A 218 11.59 5.03 23.65
CA HIS A 218 11.38 3.66 24.11
C HIS A 218 9.88 3.31 24.10
N SER A 219 9.50 2.17 23.49
CA SER A 219 8.09 1.75 23.30
C SER A 219 7.80 0.26 23.53
#